data_AF-Q8ZX48-F1
#
_entry.id   AF-Q8ZX48-F1
#
_cell.length_a   1.000
_cell.length_b   1.000
_cell.length_c   1.000
_cell.angle_alpha   90.00
_cell.angle_beta   90.00
_cell.angle_gamma   90.00
#
_symmetry.space_group_name_H-M   'P 1'
#
loop_
_entity.id
_entity.type
_entity.pdbx_description
1 polymer ?
#
loop_
_entity_poly.entity_id
_entity_poly.type
_entity_poly.pdbx_seq_one_letter_code
_entity_poly.pdbx_strand_id
1 'polypeptide(L)' 'MPEYWLTMLDEENFKYTVERGIYGLPESASGLAQLIKPGHRLVAYVMKKGCRELCQSFAAVLEIAGEWRK' A
#
# COMPACT_ATOMS: atom_id res chain seq x y z
N MET A 1 -13.36 -1.98 -14.94
CA MET A 1 -12.24 -2.80 -14.43
C MET A 1 -11.60 -2.04 -13.29
N PRO A 2 -11.19 -2.70 -12.19
CA PRO A 2 -10.56 -2.01 -11.08
C PRO A 2 -9.20 -1.45 -11.51
N GLU A 3 -8.87 -0.22 -11.11
CA GLU A 3 -7.55 0.36 -11.32
C GLU A 3 -6.54 -0.23 -10.33
N TYR A 4 -5.27 -0.27 -10.74
CA TYR A 4 -4.18 -0.85 -9.97
C TYR A 4 -3.17 0.23 -9.60
N TRP A 5 -2.75 0.22 -8.33
CA TRP A 5 -1.84 1.19 -7.74
C TRP A 5 -0.63 0.48 -7.15
N LEU A 6 0.57 0.82 -7.61
CA LEU A 6 1.80 0.31 -7.01
C LEU A 6 2.15 1.14 -5.78
N THR A 7 2.39 0.47 -4.66
CA THR A 7 3.00 1.07 -3.48
C THR A 7 4.30 0.38 -3.13
N MET A 8 5.27 1.15 -2.66
CA MET A 8 6.55 0.65 -2.20
C MET A 8 6.65 0.90 -0.70
N LEU A 9 6.83 -0.17 0.06
CA LEU A 9 6.90 -0.15 1.52
C LEU A 9 8.20 -0.79 1.97
N ASP A 10 8.73 -0.41 3.13
CA ASP A 10 9.63 -1.32 3.84
C ASP A 10 8.83 -2.50 4.44
N GLU A 11 9.53 -3.52 4.91
CA GLU A 11 8.87 -4.74 5.39
C GLU A 11 8.04 -4.50 6.66
N GLU A 12 8.44 -3.56 7.51
CA GLU A 12 7.71 -3.21 8.73
C GLU A 12 6.37 -2.55 8.41
N ASN A 13 6.35 -1.55 7.53
CA ASN A 13 5.12 -0.89 7.09
C ASN A 13 4.23 -1.83 6.27
N PHE A 14 4.81 -2.76 5.50
CA PHE A 14 4.03 -3.80 4.84
C PHE A 14 3.32 -4.71 5.85
N LYS A 15 4.05 -5.23 6.85
CA LYS A 15 3.49 -6.07 7.92
C LYS A 15 2.37 -5.31 8.66
N TYR A 16 2.62 -4.05 9.04
CA TYR A 16 1.61 -3.19 9.64
C TYR A 16 0.36 -3.05 8.76
N THR A 17 0.53 -2.79 7.46
CA THR A 17 -0.58 -2.60 6.51
C THR A 17 -1.46 -3.84 6.42
N VAL A 18 -0.85 -5.02 6.32
CA VAL A 18 -1.59 -6.29 6.20
C VAL A 18 -2.26 -6.68 7.52
N GLU A 19 -1.57 -6.54 8.65
CA GLU A 19 -2.10 -6.90 9.96
C GLU A 19 -3.24 -5.98 10.42
N ARG A 20 -3.16 -4.69 10.10
CA ARG A 20 -4.15 -3.69 10.51
C ARG A 20 -5.21 -3.41 9.46
N GLY A 21 -4.95 -3.76 8.20
CA GLY A 21 -5.80 -3.37 7.08
C GLY A 21 -5.82 -1.86 6.83
N ILE A 22 -4.75 -1.14 7.19
CA ILE A 22 -4.65 0.32 7.08
C ILE A 22 -3.46 0.66 6.20
N TYR A 23 -3.71 1.42 5.14
CA TYR A 23 -2.69 2.00 4.28
C TYR A 23 -2.73 3.52 4.37
N GLY A 24 -1.56 4.15 4.43
CA GLY A 24 -1.40 5.60 4.50
C GLY A 24 -0.45 6.13 3.42
N LEU A 25 -0.57 7.43 3.13
CA LEU A 25 0.33 8.15 2.24
C LEU A 25 1.09 9.23 3.01
N PRO A 26 2.35 9.52 2.64
CA PRO A 26 3.04 10.69 3.16
C PRO A 26 2.34 11.97 2.68
N GLU A 27 2.48 13.06 3.44
CA GLU A 27 1.83 14.35 3.13
C GLU A 27 2.20 14.88 1.75
N SER A 28 3.44 14.65 1.29
CA SER A 28 3.92 15.00 -0.05
C SER A 28 3.15 14.30 -1.18
N ALA A 29 2.48 13.19 -0.88
CA ALA A 29 1.65 12.41 -1.80
C ALA A 29 0.15 12.54 -1.51
N SER A 30 -0.27 13.47 -0.64
CA SER A 30 -1.68 13.67 -0.28
C SER A 30 -2.60 13.92 -1.48
N GLY A 31 -2.09 14.54 -2.56
CA GLY A 31 -2.83 14.73 -3.81
C GLY A 31 -3.22 13.42 -4.51
N LEU A 32 -2.45 12.34 -4.32
CA LEU A 32 -2.75 11.03 -4.92
C LEU A 32 -3.91 10.32 -4.23
N ALA A 33 -4.20 10.66 -2.97
CA ALA A 33 -5.31 10.06 -2.22
C ALA A 33 -6.64 10.20 -2.98
N GLN A 34 -6.86 11.34 -3.63
CA GLN A 34 -8.12 11.61 -4.37
C GLN A 34 -8.35 10.68 -5.58
N LEU A 35 -7.30 10.00 -6.05
CA LEU A 35 -7.34 9.10 -7.20
C LEU A 35 -7.56 7.63 -6.81
N ILE A 36 -7.21 7.27 -5.58
CA ILE A 36 -7.33 5.90 -5.06
C ILE A 36 -8.70 5.75 -4.39
N LYS A 37 -9.56 4.89 -4.94
CA LYS A 37 -10.96 4.76 -4.55
C LYS A 37 -11.32 3.33 -4.12
N PRO A 38 -12.41 3.13 -3.36
CA PRO A 38 -12.93 1.79 -3.08
C PRO A 38 -13.12 0.94 -4.33
N GLY A 39 -12.77 -0.35 -4.23
CA GLY A 39 -12.78 -1.31 -5.33
C GLY A 39 -11.51 -1.31 -6.19
N HIS A 40 -10.61 -0.32 -6.05
CA HIS A 40 -9.28 -0.38 -6.66
C HIS A 40 -8.40 -1.45 -6.00
N ARG A 41 -7.28 -1.77 -6.64
CA ARG A 41 -6.28 -2.73 -6.14
C ARG A 41 -4.96 -2.05 -5.83
N LEU A 42 -4.42 -2.32 -4.64
CA LEU A 42 -3.09 -1.88 -4.23
C LEU A 42 -2.10 -3.04 -4.35
N VAL A 43 -1.12 -2.91 -5.23
CA VAL A 43 -0.02 -3.85 -5.39
C VAL A 43 1.12 -3.43 -4.47
N ALA A 44 1.45 -4.25 -3.48
CA ALA A 44 2.47 -3.94 -2.49
C ALA A 44 3.82 -4.54 -2.87
N TYR A 45 4.81 -3.69 -3.08
CA TYR A 45 6.21 -4.08 -3.27
C TYR A 45 7.03 -3.76 -2.02
N VAL A 46 7.73 -4.77 -1.49
CA VAL A 46 8.60 -4.61 -0.32
C VAL A 46 10.01 -4.25 -0.78
N MET A 47 10.46 -3.07 -0.38
CA MET A 47 11.79 -2.54 -0.71
C MET A 47 12.89 -3.26 0.07
N LYS A 48 14.12 -3.22 -0.46
CA LYS A 48 15.30 -3.84 0.17
C LYS A 48 15.69 -3.22 1.52
N LYS A 49 15.36 -1.96 1.75
CA LYS A 49 15.85 -1.22 2.93
C LYS A 49 15.23 -1.80 4.21
N GLY A 50 16.06 -2.37 5.09
CA GLY A 50 15.63 -2.90 6.38
C GLY A 50 14.76 -4.16 6.32
N CYS A 51 14.63 -4.79 5.15
CA CYS A 51 13.87 -6.03 4.98
C CYS A 51 14.63 -7.25 5.54
N ARG A 52 13.88 -8.30 5.86
CA ARG A 52 14.37 -9.58 6.40
C ARG A 52 13.95 -10.75 5.52
N GLU A 53 12.65 -10.87 5.23
CA GLU A 53 12.07 -12.05 4.60
C GLU A 53 11.55 -11.76 3.20
N LEU A 54 10.95 -10.57 3.00
CA LEU A 54 10.19 -10.24 1.79
C LEU A 54 10.95 -9.30 0.85
N CYS A 55 12.27 -9.25 0.97
CA CYS A 55 13.14 -8.33 0.26
C CYS A 55 12.92 -8.31 -1.26
N GLN A 56 12.66 -7.13 -1.82
CA GLN A 56 12.52 -6.90 -3.27
C GLN A 56 11.44 -7.77 -3.92
N SER A 57 10.32 -7.99 -3.23
CA SER A 57 9.23 -8.84 -3.72
C SER A 57 7.91 -8.08 -3.84
N PHE A 58 7.08 -8.51 -4.79
CA PHE A 58 5.65 -8.20 -4.77
C PHE A 58 4.98 -9.11 -3.75
N ALA A 59 4.64 -8.55 -2.59
CA ALA A 59 4.26 -9.34 -1.43
C ALA A 59 2.74 -9.53 -1.32
N ALA A 60 1.93 -8.63 -1.87
CA ALA A 60 0.47 -8.74 -1.85
C ALA A 60 -0.23 -7.91 -2.94
N VAL A 61 -1.48 -8.29 -3.22
CA VAL A 61 -2.46 -7.43 -3.88
C VAL A 61 -3.64 -7.26 -2.92
N LEU A 62 -3.88 -6.02 -2.50
CA LEU A 62 -4.91 -5.67 -1.52
C LEU A 62 -6.08 -4.97 -2.23
N GLU A 63 -7.29 -5.16 -1.74
CA GLU A 63 -8.46 -4.41 -2.19
C GLU A 63 -8.65 -3.15 -1.34
N ILE A 64 -8.88 -2.01 -1.99
CA ILE A 64 -9.27 -0.79 -1.28
C ILE A 64 -10.73 -0.93 -0.84
N ALA A 65 -10.94 -1.10 0.46
CA ALA A 65 -12.26 -1.37 1.03
C ALA A 65 -13.03 -0.12 1.48
N GLY A 66 -12.38 1.05 1.54
CA GLY A 66 -12.99 2.26 2.09
C GLY A 66 -12.33 3.55 1.63
N GLU A 67 -13.02 4.66 1.88
CA GLU A 67 -12.58 6.02 1.57
C GLU A 67 -11.45 6.48 2.50
N TRP A 68 -10.68 7.47 2.03
CA TRP A 68 -9.65 8.12 2.83
C TRP A 68 -10.24 8.80 4.07
N ARG A 69 -9.53 8.68 5.20
CA ARG A 69 -9.89 9.32 6.47
C ARG A 69 -8.91 10.45 6.75
N LYS A 70 -9.43 11.52 7.37
CA LYS A 70 -8.62 12.62 7.91
C LYS A 70 -8.11 12.28 9.30
#